data_AF-A0A3A8K509-F1
#
_entry.id   AF-A0A3A8K509-F1
#
_cell.length_a   1.000
_cell.length_b   1.000
_cell.length_c   1.000
_cell.angle_alpha   90.00
_cell.angle_beta   90.00
_cell.angle_gamma   90.00
#
_symmetry.space_group_name_H-M   'P 1'
#
loop_
_entity.id
_entity.type
_entity.pdbx_description
1 polymer ?
#
loop_
_entity_poly.entity_id
_entity_poly.type
_entity_poly.pdbx_seq_one_letter_code
_entity_poly.pdbx_strand_id
1 'polypeptide(L)' 'MTTREALARRLGRAELELQRAQRESDGSPAARTRLEAARIEYRAAEHHAQQVLGARVALEVVEHLSA' A
#
# COMPACT_ATOMS: atom_id res chain seq x y z
N MET A 1 5.04 9.72 15.57
CA MET A 1 4.91 9.12 14.23
C MET A 1 3.51 9.41 13.73
N THR A 2 3.38 10.09 12.59
CA THR A 2 2.07 10.53 12.08
C THR A 2 1.33 9.39 11.37
N THR A 3 0.01 9.50 11.20
CA THR A 3 -0.79 8.55 10.39
C THR A 3 -0.21 8.40 8.98
N ARG A 4 0.23 9.51 8.37
CA ARG A 4 0.86 9.52 7.04
C ARG A 4 2.15 8.72 7.02
N GLU A 5 3.04 8.92 8.00
CA GLU A 5 4.28 8.15 8.11
C GLU A 5 4.03 6.66 8.33
N ALA A 6 3.00 6.30 9.09
CA ALA A 6 2.63 4.90 9.32
C ALA A 6 2.15 4.21 8.05
N LEU A 7 1.26 4.87 7.30
CA LEU A 7 0.76 4.38 6.03
C LEU A 7 1.89 4.27 5.00
N ALA A 8 2.75 5.29 4.89
CA ALA A 8 3.90 5.26 3.99
C ALA A 8 4.87 4.12 4.32
N ARG A 9 5.19 3.92 5.61
CA ARG A 9 6.06 2.80 6.04
C ARG A 9 5.43 1.43 5.79
N ARG A 10 4.11 1.30 5.89
CA ARG A 10 3.42 0.04 5.58
C ARG A 10 3.44 -0.23 4.08
N LEU A 11 3.06 0.75 3.27
CA LEU A 11 3.06 0.63 1.82
C LEU A 11 4.45 0.31 1.28
N GLY A 12 5.48 1.04 1.73
CA GLY A 12 6.86 0.79 1.31
C GLY A 12 7.37 -0.61 1.71
N ARG A 13 6.98 -1.13 2.88
CA ARG A 13 7.31 -2.51 3.25
C ARG A 13 6.61 -3.53 2.36
N ALA A 14 5.32 -3.36 2.11
CA ALA A 14 4.57 -4.25 1.23
C ALA A 14 5.12 -4.24 -0.20
N GLU A 15 5.56 -3.07 -0.69
CA GLU A 15 6.20 -2.93 -2.00
C GLU A 15 7.54 -3.68 -2.07
N LEU A 16 8.39 -3.54 -1.05
CA LEU A 16 9.67 -4.25 -0.98
C LEU A 16 9.46 -5.76 -0.97
N GLU A 17 8.50 -6.27 -0.19
CA GLU A 17 8.17 -7.70 -0.17
C GLU A 17 7.62 -8.19 -1.52
N LEU A 18 6.80 -7.38 -2.18
CA LEU A 18 6.33 -7.68 -3.53
C LEU A 18 7.47 -7.76 -4.54
N GLN A 19 8.38 -6.79 -4.54
CA GLN A 19 9.55 -6.80 -5.41
C GLN A 19 10.47 -7.99 -5.12
N ARG A 20 10.65 -8.34 -3.84
CA ARG A 20 11.41 -9.51 -3.40
C ARG A 20 10.78 -10.80 -3.92
N ALA A 21 9.47 -10.98 -3.73
CA ALA A 21 8.75 -12.15 -4.20
C ALA A 21 8.77 -12.29 -5.73
N GLN A 22 8.76 -11.17 -6.48
CA GLN A 22 8.92 -11.18 -7.94
C GLN A 22 10.32 -11.64 -8.36
N ARG A 23 11.36 -11.12 -7.71
CA ARG A 23 12.77 -11.50 -8.01
C ARG A 23 13.08 -12.95 -7.66
N GLU A 24 12.49 -13.45 -6.58
CA GLU A 24 12.68 -14.83 -6.09
C GLU A 24 11.74 -15.83 -6.74
N SER A 25 10.88 -15.39 -7.67
CA SER A 25 9.91 -16.27 -8.32
C SER A 25 10.59 -17.20 -9.32
N ASP A 26 10.78 -18.46 -8.94
CA ASP A 26 11.28 -19.55 -9.79
C ASP A 26 10.16 -20.27 -10.57
N GLY A 27 8.90 -19.82 -10.45
CA GLY A 27 7.74 -20.43 -11.10
C GLY A 27 7.15 -21.63 -10.34
N SER A 28 7.79 -22.08 -9.25
CA SER A 28 7.25 -23.14 -8.40
C SER A 28 5.90 -22.75 -7.79
N PRO A 29 5.04 -23.71 -7.42
CA PRO A 29 3.78 -23.42 -6.74
C PRO A 29 3.99 -22.58 -5.47
N ALA A 30 5.03 -22.88 -4.68
CA ALA A 30 5.36 -22.13 -3.48
C ALA A 30 5.76 -20.67 -3.77
N ALA A 31 6.55 -20.44 -4.82
CA ALA A 31 6.90 -19.09 -5.26
C ALA A 31 5.68 -18.31 -5.76
N ARG A 32 4.80 -18.96 -6.52
CA ARG A 32 3.54 -18.36 -6.99
C ARG A 32 2.63 -17.96 -5.82
N THR A 33 2.49 -18.82 -4.82
CA THR A 33 1.72 -18.52 -3.59
C THR A 33 2.31 -17.32 -2.84
N ARG A 34 3.64 -17.28 -2.66
CA ARG A 34 4.31 -16.14 -2.01
C ARG A 34 4.10 -14.83 -2.79
N LEU A 35 4.23 -14.89 -4.11
CA LEU A 35 4.01 -13.74 -4.98
C LEU A 35 2.56 -13.24 -4.90
N GLU A 36 1.58 -14.15 -4.88
CA GLU A 36 0.17 -13.76 -4.77
C GLU A 36 -0.15 -13.16 -3.40
N ALA A 37 0.41 -13.71 -2.32
CA ALA A 37 0.25 -13.15 -0.98
C ALA A 37 0.81 -11.72 -0.89
N ALA A 38 2.01 -11.47 -1.46
CA ALA A 38 2.58 -10.13 -1.54
C ALA A 38 1.73 -9.21 -2.45
N ARG A 39 1.19 -9.75 -3.55
CA ARG A 39 0.04 -9.28 -4.36
C ARG A 39 -1.01 -8.56 -3.52
N ILE A 40 -1.63 -9.37 -2.67
CA ILE A 40 -2.79 -9.02 -1.85
C ILE A 40 -2.40 -7.96 -0.82
N GLU A 41 -1.29 -8.14 -0.10
CA GLU A 41 -0.88 -7.19 0.95
C GLU A 41 -0.53 -5.82 0.38
N TYR A 42 0.18 -5.75 -0.75
CA TYR A 42 0.49 -4.48 -1.41
C TYR A 42 -0.79 -3.72 -1.78
N ARG A 43 -1.75 -4.39 -2.42
CA ARG A 43 -3.05 -3.79 -2.79
C ARG A 43 -3.84 -3.34 -1.56
N ALA A 44 -3.83 -4.13 -0.48
CA ALA A 44 -4.49 -3.77 0.76
C ALA A 44 -3.85 -2.53 1.42
N ALA A 45 -2.52 -2.46 1.43
CA ALA A 45 -1.79 -1.31 1.96
C ALA A 45 -2.02 -0.05 1.12
N GLU A 46 -2.01 -0.16 -0.21
CA GLU A 46 -2.28 0.93 -1.14
C GLU A 46 -3.70 1.48 -0.95
N HIS A 47 -4.70 0.59 -0.95
CA HIS A 47 -6.10 0.97 -0.76
C HIS A 47 -6.31 1.66 0.59
N HIS A 48 -5.72 1.15 1.67
CA HIS A 48 -5.83 1.78 2.98
C HIS A 48 -5.18 3.18 3.00
N ALA A 49 -4.02 3.33 2.36
CA ALA A 49 -3.38 4.64 2.24
C ALA A 49 -4.26 5.62 1.45
N GLN A 50 -4.87 5.19 0.35
CA GLN A 50 -5.80 5.99 -0.45
C GLN A 50 -7.06 6.38 0.32
N GLN A 51 -7.68 5.45 1.05
CA GLN A 51 -8.87 5.74 1.86
C GLN A 51 -8.61 6.81 2.91
N VAL A 52 -7.48 6.73 3.62
CA VAL A 52 -7.19 7.65 4.72
C VAL A 52 -6.62 8.97 4.21
N LEU A 53 -5.64 8.93 3.31
CA LEU A 53 -4.97 10.16 2.83
C LEU A 53 -5.82 10.86 1.77
N GLY A 54 -6.48 10.12 0.88
CA GLY A 54 -7.37 10.68 -0.13
C GLY A 54 -8.57 11.39 0.49
N ALA A 55 -9.20 10.79 1.51
CA ALA A 55 -10.32 11.44 2.22
C ALA A 55 -9.87 12.72 2.94
N ARG A 56 -8.65 12.74 3.52
CA ARG A 56 -8.12 13.94 4.18
C ARG A 56 -7.84 15.06 3.18
N VAL A 57 -7.22 14.75 2.04
CA VAL A 57 -6.98 15.74 0.98
C VAL A 57 -8.31 16.27 0.42
N ALA A 58 -9.31 15.41 0.23
CA ALA A 58 -10.63 15.85 -0.22
C ALA A 58 -11.31 16.79 0.78
N LEU A 59 -11.19 16.50 2.08
CA LEU A 59 -11.72 17.36 3.14
C LEU A 59 -11.05 18.74 3.14
N GLU A 60 -9.72 18.79 3.07
CA GLU A 60 -8.96 20.06 3.01
C GLU A 60 -9.41 20.94 1.83
N VAL A 61 -9.70 20.34 0.68
CA VAL A 61 -10.23 21.06 -0.49
C VAL A 61 -11.64 21.63 -0.21
N VAL A 62 -12.54 20.84 0.37
CA VAL A 62 -13.91 21.29 0.68
C VAL A 62 -13.90 22.42 1.71
N GLU A 63 -13.09 22.30 2.76
CA GLU A 63 -12.94 23.32 3.80
C GLU A 63 -12.39 24.63 3.22
N HIS A 64 -11.41 24.56 2.31
CA HIS A 64 -10.87 25.75 1.64
C HIS A 64 -11.89 26.45 0.72
N LEU A 65 -12.76 25.69 0.04
CA LEU A 65 -13.80 26.25 -0.82
C LEU A 65 -15.00 26.84 -0.06
N SER A 66 -15.15 26.49 1.22
CA SER A 66 -16.27 26.92 2.07
C SER A 66 -15.93 28.11 2.97
N ALA A 67 -14.68 28.59 2.92
CA ALA A 67 -14.16 29.73 3.68
C ALA A 67 -14.12 31.01 2.83
#